data_AF-A0A1G1TGW8-F1
#
_entry.id   AF-A0A1G1TGW8-F1
#
_cell.length_a   1.000
_cell.length_b   1.000
_cell.length_c   1.000
_cell.angle_alpha   90.00
_cell.angle_beta   90.00
_cell.angle_gamma   90.00
#
_symmetry.space_group_name_H-M   'P 1'
#
loop_
_entity.id
_entity.type
_entity.pdbx_description
1 polymer ?
#
loop_
_entity_poly.entity_id
_entity_poly.type
_entity_poly.pdbx_seq_one_letter_code
_entity_poly.pdbx_strand_id
1 'polypeptide(L)'
;MTPGTLLISQPFLGDPNFERSVVLVCRDAPDDGTFGLVLNRPTELLLSDVLTLPLDSASPAAALPLFAGGPVEPDTLHYLHRCPAVPGAAALGDGVYWGGAVCGPA
;
A
#
# COMPACT_ATOMS: atom_id res chain seq x y z
N MET A 1 1.86 9.53 15.29
CA MET A 1 1.54 8.09 15.29
C MET A 1 2.75 7.31 14.83
N THR A 2 3.03 6.14 15.41
CA THR A 2 4.19 5.35 15.02
C THR A 2 3.91 4.63 13.69
N PRO A 3 4.81 4.68 12.69
CA PRO A 3 4.73 3.81 11.52
C PRO A 3 4.56 2.34 11.93
N GLY A 4 3.70 1.61 11.21
CA GLY A 4 3.28 0.25 11.59
C GLY A 4 2.00 0.17 12.41
N THR A 5 1.49 1.29 12.92
CA THR A 5 0.22 1.31 13.65
C THR A 5 -0.95 1.01 12.71
N LEU A 6 -1.85 0.12 13.13
CA LEU A 6 -3.14 -0.11 12.49
C LEU A 6 -4.23 0.73 13.14
N LEU A 7 -4.93 1.52 12.35
CA LEU A 7 -6.13 2.25 12.75
C LEU A 7 -7.35 1.45 12.29
N ILE A 8 -8.23 1.12 13.22
CA ILE A 8 -9.46 0.36 12.94
C ILE A 8 -10.63 1.32 13.08
N SER A 9 -11.40 1.49 12.01
CA SER A 9 -12.56 2.37 12.04
C SER A 9 -13.63 1.82 12.97
N GLN A 10 -14.45 2.72 13.51
CA GLN A 10 -15.72 2.31 14.09
C GLN A 10 -16.64 1.72 13.00
N PRO A 11 -17.59 0.84 13.37
CA PRO A 11 -18.48 0.20 12.40
C PRO A 11 -19.35 1.18 11.60
N PHE A 12 -19.74 2.29 12.22
CA PHE A 12 -20.61 3.32 11.65
C PHE A 12 -19.90 4.68 11.63
N LEU A 13 -18.77 4.72 10.94
CA LEU A 13 -18.07 5.98 10.73
C LEU A 13 -18.81 6.75 9.63
N GLY A 14 -19.20 8.00 9.90
CA GLY A 14 -19.98 8.80 8.94
C GLY A 14 -19.23 9.18 7.65
N ASP A 15 -17.92 8.96 7.60
CA ASP A 15 -17.11 9.15 6.39
C ASP A 15 -17.02 7.84 5.58
N PRO A 16 -17.61 7.78 4.37
CA PRO A 16 -17.58 6.58 3.54
C PRO A 16 -16.17 6.18 3.09
N ASN A 17 -15.18 7.07 3.12
CA ASN A 17 -13.80 6.76 2.76
C ASN A 17 -13.12 5.87 3.81
N PHE A 18 -13.62 5.88 5.04
CA PHE A 18 -13.02 5.17 6.17
C PHE A 18 -14.00 4.27 6.91
N GLU A 19 -15.27 4.23 6.53
CA GLU A 19 -16.23 3.26 7.08
C GLU A 19 -15.73 1.82 6.86
N ARG A 20 -15.75 1.04 7.95
CA ARG A 20 -15.26 -0.34 8.06
C ARG A 20 -13.82 -0.53 7.54
N SER A 21 -12.97 0.49 7.62
CA SER A 21 -11.59 0.43 7.12
C SER A 21 -10.59 -0.03 8.17
N VAL A 22 -9.52 -0.66 7.69
CA VAL A 22 -8.29 -0.89 8.43
C VAL A 22 -7.19 -0.10 7.72
N VAL A 23 -6.63 0.91 8.38
CA VAL A 23 -5.61 1.79 7.81
C VAL A 23 -4.26 1.50 8.44
N LEU A 24 -3.22 1.28 7.63
CA LEU A 24 -1.84 1.15 8.07
C LEU A 24 -1.14 2.51 8.00
N VAL A 25 -0.60 2.99 9.12
CA VAL A 25 0.25 4.18 9.15
C VAL A 25 1.62 3.83 8.57
N CYS A 26 2.00 4.43 7.45
CA CYS A 26 3.28 4.16 6.80
C CYS A 26 4.31 5.25 7.07
N ARG A 27 3.87 6.49 7.28
CA ARG A 27 4.72 7.62 7.69
C ARG A 27 3.93 8.57 8.56
N ASP A 28 4.60 9.19 9.50
CA ASP A 28 4.06 10.32 10.25
C ASP A 28 5.16 11.36 10.40
N ALA A 29 4.88 12.59 9.98
CA ALA A 29 5.81 13.70 10.10
C ALA A 29 5.08 14.88 10.76
N PRO A 30 5.70 15.58 11.73
CA PRO A 30 5.06 16.69 12.45
C PRO A 30 4.47 17.77 11.54
N ASP A 31 5.17 18.08 10.43
CA ASP A 31 4.80 19.18 9.54
C ASP A 31 4.07 18.73 8.27
N ASP A 32 4.22 17.47 7.84
CA ASP A 32 3.56 16.93 6.63
C ASP A 32 2.32 16.07 6.93
N GLY A 33 2.03 15.84 8.21
CA GLY A 33 0.95 14.98 8.66
C GLY A 33 1.25 13.48 8.52
N THR A 34 0.18 12.68 8.57
CA THR A 34 0.23 11.23 8.56
C THR A 34 -0.15 10.68 7.19
N PHE A 35 0.68 9.80 6.63
CA PHE A 35 0.38 9.04 5.44
C PHE A 35 0.07 7.58 5.81
N GLY A 36 -1.03 7.06 5.27
CA GLY A 36 -1.44 5.68 5.50
C GLY A 36 -2.23 5.08 4.35
N LEU A 37 -2.36 3.75 4.39
CA LEU A 37 -2.99 2.96 3.34
C LEU A 37 -4.14 2.14 3.92
N VAL A 38 -5.30 2.20 3.30
CA VAL A 38 -6.42 1.28 3.58
C VAL A 38 -6.07 -0.11 3.06
N LEU A 39 -6.11 -1.11 3.93
CA LEU A 39 -5.68 -2.49 3.62
C LEU A 39 -6.81 -3.40 3.14
N ASN A 40 -8.06 -3.06 3.43
CA ASN A 40 -9.19 -3.99 3.31
C ASN A 40 -10.25 -3.55 2.29
N ARG A 41 -9.82 -2.85 1.23
CA ARG A 41 -10.68 -2.43 0.12
C ARG A 41 -10.13 -2.98 -1.20
N PRO A 42 -10.43 -4.24 -1.54
CA PRO A 42 -10.03 -4.80 -2.83
C PRO A 42 -10.71 -4.06 -3.99
N THR A 43 -10.04 -3.97 -5.12
CA THR A 43 -10.62 -3.51 -6.39
C THR A 43 -10.85 -4.70 -7.32
N GLU A 44 -11.42 -4.45 -8.49
CA GLU A 44 -11.53 -5.44 -9.56
C GLU A 44 -10.27 -5.53 -10.44
N LEU A 45 -9.26 -4.69 -10.15
CA LEU A 45 -8.03 -4.59 -10.94
C LEU A 45 -6.95 -5.53 -10.40
N LEU A 46 -6.16 -6.07 -11.32
CA LEU A 46 -4.92 -6.78 -11.07
C LEU A 46 -3.72 -5.87 -11.36
N LEU A 47 -2.56 -6.25 -10.85
CA LEU A 47 -1.32 -5.52 -11.11
C LEU A 47 -1.01 -5.44 -12.62
N SER A 48 -1.36 -6.48 -13.39
CA SER A 48 -1.23 -6.49 -14.86
C SER A 48 -2.05 -5.41 -15.57
N ASP A 49 -3.13 -4.93 -14.96
CA ASP A 49 -4.04 -3.97 -15.61
C ASP A 49 -3.49 -2.54 -15.57
N VAL A 50 -2.55 -2.26 -14.65
CA VAL A 50 -2.02 -0.91 -14.41
C VAL A 50 -0.54 -0.76 -14.81
N LEU A 51 0.22 -1.86 -14.88
CA LEU A 51 1.63 -1.78 -15.27
C LEU A 51 1.78 -1.68 -16.79
N THR A 52 2.47 -0.64 -17.21
CA THR A 52 2.85 -0.40 -18.61
C THR A 52 4.12 -1.13 -19.03
N LEU A 53 4.92 -1.60 -18.06
CA LEU A 53 6.08 -2.45 -18.33
C LEU A 53 5.62 -3.91 -18.47
N PRO A 54 6.23 -4.70 -19.38
CA PRO A 54 5.89 -6.09 -19.52
C PRO A 54 6.34 -6.83 -18.26
N LEU A 55 5.43 -6.98 -17.29
CA LEU A 55 5.45 -8.18 -16.48
C LEU A 55 5.30 -9.33 -17.47
N ASP A 56 6.22 -10.28 -17.42
CA ASP A 56 5.99 -11.58 -18.06
C ASP A 56 4.60 -12.03 -17.62
N SER A 57 3.70 -12.28 -18.57
CA SER A 57 2.33 -12.68 -18.28
C SER A 57 2.26 -14.04 -17.58
N ALA A 58 3.36 -14.81 -17.59
CA ALA A 58 3.55 -15.99 -16.78
C ALA A 58 4.02 -15.70 -15.34
N SER A 59 4.36 -14.45 -15.01
CA SER A 59 4.79 -14.06 -13.66
C SER A 59 3.62 -14.15 -12.68
N PRO A 60 3.80 -14.80 -11.52
CA PRO A 60 2.81 -14.80 -10.44
C PRO A 60 2.42 -13.38 -9.99
N ALA A 61 3.30 -12.40 -10.19
CA ALA A 61 3.04 -11.00 -9.83
C ALA A 61 1.92 -10.37 -10.67
N ALA A 62 1.73 -10.81 -11.92
CA ALA A 62 0.70 -10.27 -12.80
C ALA A 62 -0.71 -10.46 -12.24
N ALA A 63 -0.94 -11.57 -11.51
CA ALA A 63 -2.22 -11.91 -10.91
C ALA A 63 -2.44 -11.32 -9.50
N LEU A 64 -1.54 -10.44 -9.02
CA LEU A 64 -1.72 -9.83 -7.71
C LEU A 64 -2.91 -8.86 -7.71
N PRO A 65 -3.87 -9.00 -6.78
CA PRO A 65 -5.00 -8.08 -6.69
C PRO A 65 -4.56 -6.71 -6.18
N LEU A 66 -5.19 -5.66 -6.70
CA LEU A 66 -4.99 -4.30 -6.23
C LEU A 66 -6.03 -3.93 -5.16
N PHE A 67 -5.61 -3.00 -4.30
CA PHE A 67 -6.43 -2.47 -3.22
C PHE A 67 -6.48 -0.95 -3.34
N ALA A 68 -7.64 -0.36 -3.10
CA ALA A 68 -7.80 1.07 -3.02
C ALA A 68 -7.19 1.58 -1.71
N GLY A 69 -6.00 2.18 -1.79
CA GLY A 69 -5.22 2.64 -0.63
C GLY A 69 -5.79 3.86 0.08
N GLY A 70 -6.69 4.61 -0.55
CA GLY A 70 -7.32 5.79 0.02
C GLY A 70 -7.90 6.70 -1.07
N PRO A 71 -8.55 7.81 -0.68
CA PRO A 71 -9.16 8.74 -1.64
C PRO A 71 -8.14 9.72 -2.28
N VAL A 72 -6.90 9.76 -1.77
CA VAL A 72 -5.87 10.71 -2.19
C VAL A 72 -4.91 10.03 -3.16
N GLU A 73 -4.57 10.72 -4.26
CA GLU A 73 -3.61 10.26 -5.29
C GLU A 73 -3.88 8.81 -5.77
N PRO A 74 -5.09 8.52 -6.30
CA PRO A 74 -5.50 7.16 -6.66
C PRO A 74 -4.66 6.52 -7.78
N ASP A 75 -3.91 7.33 -8.53
CA ASP A 75 -3.06 6.89 -9.64
C ASP A 75 -1.63 6.52 -9.19
N THR A 76 -1.36 6.50 -7.89
CA THR A 76 -0.07 6.10 -7.32
C THR A 76 -0.08 4.63 -6.89
N LEU A 77 1.01 3.92 -7.17
CA LEU A 77 1.17 2.53 -6.76
C LEU A 77 2.05 2.43 -5.52
N HIS A 78 1.48 1.87 -4.46
CA HIS A 78 2.20 1.51 -3.25
C HIS A 78 2.16 0.00 -3.05
N TYR A 79 3.23 -0.55 -2.49
CA TYR A 79 3.31 -1.97 -2.19
C TYR A 79 3.91 -2.19 -0.80
N LEU A 80 3.41 -3.23 -0.14
CA LEU A 80 3.88 -3.72 1.15
C LEU A 80 4.53 -5.07 0.93
N HIS A 81 5.68 -5.31 1.55
CA HIS A 81 6.42 -6.57 1.38
C HIS A 81 7.16 -6.97 2.65
N ARG A 82 7.70 -8.18 2.65
CA ARG A 82 8.56 -8.71 3.72
C ARG A 82 10.03 -8.87 3.32
N CYS A 83 10.41 -8.34 2.17
CA CYS A 83 11.78 -8.39 1.66
C CYS A 83 12.64 -7.24 2.22
N PRO A 84 13.58 -7.48 3.15
CA PRO A 84 14.44 -6.42 3.70
C PRO A 84 15.50 -5.91 2.70
N ALA A 85 15.72 -6.64 1.59
CA ALA A 85 16.76 -6.33 0.63
C ALA A 85 16.39 -5.25 -0.39
N VAL A 86 15.13 -4.77 -0.40
CA VAL A 86 14.68 -3.74 -1.33
C VAL A 86 15.25 -2.38 -0.90
N PRO A 87 16.12 -1.74 -1.70
CA PRO A 87 16.73 -0.47 -1.34
C PRO A 87 15.68 0.64 -1.20
N GLY A 88 15.81 1.48 -0.18
CA GLY A 88 14.90 2.62 0.04
C GLY A 88 13.51 2.25 0.58
N ALA A 89 13.26 0.98 0.93
CA ALA A 89 12.02 0.59 1.58
C ALA A 89 11.97 1.10 3.03
N ALA A 90 10.82 1.63 3.45
CA ALA A 90 10.61 2.10 4.82
C ALA A 90 10.19 0.93 5.72
N ALA A 91 10.90 0.71 6.82
CA ALA A 91 10.55 -0.31 7.79
C ALA A 91 9.33 0.13 8.63
N LEU A 92 8.29 -0.70 8.67
CA LEU A 92 7.08 -0.46 9.45
C LEU A 92 7.01 -1.29 10.75
N GLY A 93 8.00 -2.16 10.98
CA GLY A 93 7.99 -3.12 12.09
C GLY A 93 7.48 -4.50 11.67
N ASP A 94 7.68 -5.50 12.53
CA ASP A 94 7.24 -6.90 12.32
C ASP A 94 7.63 -7.52 10.97
N GLY A 95 8.79 -7.09 10.43
CA GLY A 95 9.29 -7.54 9.14
C GLY A 95 8.46 -7.05 7.94
N VAL A 96 7.62 -6.03 8.12
CA VAL A 96 6.85 -5.36 7.07
C VAL A 96 7.58 -4.09 6.62
N TYR A 97 7.62 -3.91 5.30
CA TYR A 97 8.27 -2.78 4.64
C TYR A 97 7.32 -2.15 3.62
N TRP A 98 7.43 -0.84 3.45
CA TRP A 98 6.66 -0.05 2.50
C TRP A 98 7.55 0.58 1.43
N GLY A 99 7.16 0.41 0.17
CA GLY A 99 7.80 1.04 -0.98
C GLY A 99 9.24 0.54 -1.20
N GLY A 100 10.07 1.43 -1.74
CA GLY A 100 11.44 1.13 -2.15
C GLY A 100 11.64 1.28 -3.64
N ALA A 101 12.91 1.23 -4.06
CA ALA A 101 13.26 1.16 -5.47
C ALA A 101 12.98 -0.27 -5.95
N VAL A 102 11.95 -0.41 -6.78
CA VAL A 102 11.85 -1.60 -7.64
C VAL A 102 13.13 -1.63 -8.46
N CYS A 103 13.98 -2.64 -8.22
CA CYS A 103 15.09 -2.91 -9.11
C CYS A 103 14.44 -3.30 -10.45
N GLY A 104 14.43 -2.36 -11.41
CA GLY A 104 14.18 -2.70 -12.80
C GLY A 104 15.20 -3.77 -13.23
N PRO A 105 14.88 -4.61 -14.22
CA PRO A 105 15.86 -5.56 -14.71
C PRO A 105 17.11 -4.80 -15.14
N ALA A 106 18.27 -5.24 -14.65
CA ALA A 106 19.56 -4.90 -15.24
C ALA A 106 19.64 -5.44 -16.67
#